data_AF-A0A2H2YZQ0-F1
#
_entry.id   AF-A0A2H2YZQ0-F1
#
_cell.length_a   1.000
_cell.length_b   1.000
_cell.length_c   1.000
_cell.angle_alpha   90.00
_cell.angle_beta   90.00
_cell.angle_gamma   90.00
#
_symmetry.space_group_name_H-M   'P 1'
#
loop_
_entity.id
_entity.type
_entity.pdbx_description
1 polymer ?
#
loop_
_entity_poly.entity_id
_entity_poly.type
_entity_poly.pdbx_seq_one_letter_code
_entity_poly.pdbx_strand_id
1 'polypeptide(L)'
;MEAAQWLKEFDRINRSLESLKGASQDVENVRAITHAAAIWKVDIITMSFGFPFKVREIENAIADANRGRRDAGQCEVVFFAAANNDGANSEELFPASHETVISVRGTDHTGAFVNKFSPKPRPQKAGGLLYGTLGQNVPYNIGDAAVQASGCSVATPIMASIVAAIMQYVKYTGSLGEETRARLQTREGVVQLLEHISEKEDAGNRRYVAPWMFFRWHDTERVAAIVYALSKLERHM
;
A
#
# COMPACT_ATOMS: atom_id res chain seq x y z
N MET A 1 -24.56 1.90 3.79
CA MET A 1 -24.10 0.55 4.17
C MET A 1 -23.40 0.66 5.51
N GLU A 2 -23.87 -0.08 6.50
CA GLU A 2 -23.35 -0.06 7.86
C GLU A 2 -22.01 -0.83 7.94
N ALA A 3 -21.06 -0.36 8.77
CA ALA A 3 -19.73 -0.96 8.91
C ALA A 3 -19.76 -2.48 9.24
N ALA A 4 -20.81 -2.93 9.93
CA ALA A 4 -21.04 -4.34 10.26
C ALA A 4 -21.30 -5.21 9.01
N GLN A 5 -21.90 -4.65 7.96
CA GLN A 5 -22.13 -5.35 6.70
C GLN A 5 -20.82 -5.54 5.93
N TRP A 6 -19.91 -4.56 6.04
CA TRP A 6 -18.59 -4.60 5.42
C TRP A 6 -17.69 -5.68 6.05
N LEU A 7 -17.68 -5.78 7.38
CA LEU A 7 -16.91 -6.79 8.10
C LEU A 7 -17.38 -8.22 7.80
N LYS A 8 -18.71 -8.42 7.72
CA LYS A 8 -19.29 -9.73 7.37
C LYS A 8 -18.95 -10.15 5.94
N GLU A 9 -18.98 -9.20 5.00
CA GLU A 9 -18.63 -9.48 3.61
C GLU A 9 -17.14 -9.75 3.44
N PHE A 10 -16.29 -9.01 4.15
CA PHE A 10 -14.85 -9.23 4.20
C PHE A 10 -14.50 -10.63 4.74
N ASP A 11 -15.08 -11.02 5.88
CA ASP A 11 -14.89 -12.36 6.48
C ASP A 11 -15.40 -13.49 5.57
N ARG A 12 -16.50 -13.26 4.85
CA ARG A 12 -17.06 -14.22 3.89
C ARG A 12 -16.12 -14.45 2.73
N ILE A 13 -15.57 -13.38 2.17
CA ILE A 13 -14.56 -13.43 1.11
C ILE A 13 -13.33 -14.15 1.63
N ASN A 14 -12.84 -13.80 2.82
CA ASN A 14 -11.61 -14.38 3.38
C ASN A 14 -11.72 -15.90 3.60
N ARG A 15 -12.85 -16.39 4.16
CA ARG A 15 -13.10 -17.84 4.31
C ARG A 15 -13.26 -18.58 2.97
N SER A 16 -13.80 -17.91 1.95
CA SER A 16 -13.90 -18.48 0.60
C SER A 16 -12.52 -18.69 -0.01
N LEU A 17 -11.60 -17.75 0.20
CA LEU A 17 -10.22 -17.80 -0.30
C LEU A 17 -9.41 -18.92 0.36
N GLU A 18 -9.60 -19.18 1.66
CA GLU A 18 -8.95 -20.30 2.36
C GLU A 18 -9.34 -21.68 1.79
N SER A 19 -10.51 -21.81 1.15
CA SER A 19 -11.02 -23.08 0.63
C SER A 19 -10.55 -23.44 -0.79
N LEU A 20 -9.82 -22.54 -1.47
CA LEU A 20 -9.59 -22.61 -2.91
C LEU A 20 -8.09 -22.73 -3.24
N LYS A 21 -7.60 -23.98 -3.37
CA LYS A 21 -6.20 -24.26 -3.74
C LYS A 21 -5.81 -23.60 -5.07
N GLY A 22 -4.81 -22.71 -5.01
CA GLY A 22 -3.94 -22.27 -6.11
C GLY A 22 -4.63 -21.58 -7.29
N ALA A 23 -5.16 -22.37 -8.23
CA ALA A 23 -5.75 -21.87 -9.48
C ALA A 23 -7.03 -21.04 -9.25
N SER A 24 -7.77 -21.34 -8.18
CA SER A 24 -8.98 -20.60 -7.85
C SER A 24 -8.70 -19.33 -7.04
N GLN A 25 -7.54 -19.22 -6.38
CA GLN A 25 -7.16 -18.01 -5.67
C GLN A 25 -6.87 -16.87 -6.64
N ASP A 26 -6.18 -17.15 -7.75
CA ASP A 26 -5.87 -16.15 -8.78
C ASP A 26 -7.15 -15.59 -9.42
N VAL A 27 -8.11 -16.47 -9.73
CA VAL A 27 -9.41 -16.08 -10.29
C VAL A 27 -10.16 -15.15 -9.33
N GLU A 28 -10.19 -15.47 -8.03
CA GLU A 28 -10.84 -14.64 -7.04
C GLU A 28 -10.09 -13.32 -6.79
N ASN A 29 -8.76 -13.33 -6.79
CA ASN A 29 -7.94 -12.11 -6.70
C ASN A 29 -8.22 -11.16 -7.87
N VAL A 30 -8.30 -11.69 -9.11
CA VAL A 30 -8.65 -10.91 -10.31
C VAL A 30 -10.05 -10.32 -10.17
N ARG A 31 -11.04 -11.13 -9.78
CA ARG A 31 -12.42 -10.67 -9.54
C ARG A 31 -12.47 -9.56 -8.50
N ALA A 32 -11.75 -9.71 -7.39
CA ALA A 32 -11.71 -8.71 -6.32
C ALA A 32 -11.09 -7.39 -6.80
N ILE A 33 -9.96 -7.44 -7.52
CA ILE A 33 -9.30 -6.24 -8.08
C ILE A 33 -10.24 -5.52 -9.05
N THR A 34 -10.82 -6.25 -10.01
CA THR A 34 -11.74 -5.68 -11.00
C THR A 34 -12.99 -5.09 -10.34
N HIS A 35 -13.57 -5.79 -9.35
CA HIS A 35 -14.76 -5.32 -8.65
C HIS A 35 -14.48 -4.06 -7.83
N ALA A 36 -13.38 -4.06 -7.06
CA ALA A 36 -12.99 -2.90 -6.26
C ALA A 36 -12.73 -1.66 -7.14
N ALA A 37 -12.05 -1.84 -8.27
CA ALA A 37 -11.73 -0.75 -9.18
C ALA A 37 -12.95 -0.23 -9.95
N ALA A 38 -13.75 -1.11 -10.57
CA ALA A 38 -14.81 -0.71 -11.49
C ALA A 38 -16.16 -0.43 -10.80
N ILE A 39 -16.49 -1.20 -9.77
CA ILE A 39 -17.79 -1.14 -9.08
C ILE A 39 -17.72 -0.24 -7.86
N TRP A 40 -16.77 -0.51 -6.95
CA TRP A 40 -16.62 0.31 -5.74
C TRP A 40 -15.88 1.62 -5.99
N LYS A 41 -15.11 1.70 -7.09
CA LYS A 41 -14.32 2.88 -7.47
C LYS A 41 -13.41 3.35 -6.34
N VAL A 42 -12.71 2.39 -5.71
CA VAL A 42 -11.77 2.68 -4.62
C VAL A 42 -10.55 3.44 -5.13
N ASP A 43 -10.01 4.35 -4.33
CA ASP A 43 -8.76 5.07 -4.65
C ASP A 43 -7.51 4.22 -4.36
N ILE A 44 -7.62 3.26 -3.42
CA ILE A 44 -6.52 2.41 -2.97
C ILE A 44 -6.97 0.95 -2.95
N ILE A 45 -6.11 0.06 -3.45
CA ILE A 45 -6.25 -1.40 -3.30
C ILE A 45 -5.04 -1.94 -2.52
N THR A 46 -5.33 -2.72 -1.47
CA THR A 46 -4.32 -3.42 -0.67
C THR A 46 -4.35 -4.92 -0.96
N MET A 47 -3.18 -5.50 -1.24
CA MET A 47 -3.01 -6.90 -1.62
C MET A 47 -2.08 -7.59 -0.63
N SER A 48 -2.67 -8.20 0.41
CA SER A 48 -1.93 -8.86 1.49
C SER A 48 -1.56 -10.32 1.15
N PHE A 49 -1.24 -10.59 -0.11
CA PHE A 49 -0.89 -11.90 -0.65
C PHE A 49 0.32 -11.78 -1.61
N GLY A 50 0.94 -12.91 -1.96
CA GLY A 50 2.04 -12.92 -2.91
C GLY A 50 2.30 -14.28 -3.56
N PHE A 51 2.87 -14.26 -4.75
CA PHE A 51 3.22 -15.40 -5.60
C PHE A 51 4.72 -15.36 -5.96
N PRO A 52 5.41 -16.51 -6.00
CA PRO A 52 6.83 -16.56 -6.37
C PRO A 52 7.07 -16.30 -7.86
N PHE A 53 6.02 -16.30 -8.68
CA PHE A 53 6.06 -16.01 -10.11
C PHE A 53 4.99 -14.98 -10.48
N LYS A 54 5.17 -14.31 -11.62
CA LYS A 54 4.21 -13.36 -12.16
C LYS A 54 2.92 -14.09 -12.57
N VAL A 55 1.79 -13.62 -12.08
CA VAL A 55 0.45 -14.09 -12.49
C VAL A 55 -0.12 -13.07 -13.47
N ARG A 56 -0.17 -13.44 -14.76
CA ARG A 56 -0.51 -12.52 -15.86
C ARG A 56 -1.91 -11.95 -15.73
N GLU A 57 -2.85 -12.74 -15.22
CA GLU A 57 -4.24 -12.35 -15.07
C GLU A 57 -4.40 -11.26 -14.01
N ILE A 58 -3.64 -11.34 -12.90
CA ILE A 58 -3.59 -10.30 -11.88
C ILE A 58 -2.88 -9.05 -12.41
N GLU A 59 -1.80 -9.21 -13.18
CA GLU A 59 -1.10 -8.09 -13.83
C GLU A 59 -2.04 -7.32 -14.78
N ASN A 60 -2.80 -8.05 -15.61
CA ASN A 60 -3.80 -7.46 -16.48
C ASN A 60 -4.89 -6.74 -15.67
N ALA A 61 -5.38 -7.33 -14.58
CA ALA A 61 -6.38 -6.69 -13.73
C ALA A 61 -5.89 -5.35 -13.12
N ILE A 62 -4.63 -5.27 -12.71
CA ILE A 62 -3.99 -4.04 -12.23
C ILE A 62 -3.91 -3.00 -13.37
N ALA A 63 -3.47 -3.41 -14.55
CA ALA A 63 -3.34 -2.53 -15.70
C ALA A 63 -4.70 -1.99 -16.19
N ASP A 64 -5.71 -2.86 -16.24
CA ASP A 64 -7.06 -2.55 -16.70
C ASP A 64 -7.80 -1.64 -15.72
N ALA A 65 -7.59 -1.80 -14.41
CA ALA A 65 -8.11 -0.89 -13.39
C ALA A 65 -7.67 0.56 -13.66
N ASN A 66 -6.37 0.79 -13.91
CA ASN A 66 -5.87 2.14 -14.20
C ASN A 66 -6.21 2.60 -15.62
N ARG A 67 -6.33 1.69 -16.60
CA ARG A 67 -6.84 2.04 -17.94
C ARG A 67 -8.27 2.58 -17.84
N GLY A 68 -9.16 1.87 -17.15
CA GLY A 68 -10.55 2.29 -16.97
C GLY A 68 -10.68 3.64 -16.25
N ARG A 69 -9.83 3.93 -15.26
CA ARG A 69 -9.75 5.26 -14.63
C ARG A 69 -9.37 6.34 -15.63
N ARG A 70 -8.32 6.12 -16.42
CA ARG A 70 -7.87 7.08 -17.45
C ARG A 70 -8.93 7.35 -18.51
N ASP A 71 -9.58 6.30 -19.01
CA ASP A 71 -10.65 6.43 -20.01
C ASP A 71 -11.86 7.23 -19.47
N ALA A 72 -12.09 7.17 -18.15
CA ALA A 72 -13.12 7.94 -17.46
C ALA A 72 -12.66 9.34 -16.99
N GLY A 73 -11.42 9.76 -17.29
CA GLY A 73 -10.86 11.02 -16.80
C GLY A 73 -10.68 11.09 -15.28
N GLN A 74 -10.50 9.94 -14.63
CA GLN A 74 -10.38 9.81 -13.18
C GLN A 74 -8.93 9.56 -12.75
N CYS A 75 -8.63 9.90 -11.49
CA CYS A 75 -7.34 9.56 -10.88
C CYS A 75 -7.15 8.03 -10.81
N GLU A 76 -5.88 7.62 -10.86
CA GLU A 76 -5.48 6.22 -10.82
C GLU A 76 -5.86 5.53 -9.49
N VAL A 77 -5.89 4.21 -9.51
CA VAL A 77 -5.92 3.39 -8.29
C VAL A 77 -4.48 3.17 -7.84
N VAL A 78 -4.21 3.44 -6.56
CA VAL A 78 -2.91 3.15 -5.96
C VAL A 78 -2.92 1.75 -5.35
N PHE A 79 -1.96 0.93 -5.74
CA PHE A 79 -1.85 -0.46 -5.31
C PHE A 79 -0.74 -0.62 -4.27
N PHE A 80 -1.05 -1.29 -3.16
CA PHE A 80 -0.07 -1.72 -2.17
C PHE A 80 -0.06 -3.25 -2.09
N ALA A 81 1.11 -3.85 -1.91
CA ALA A 81 1.20 -5.29 -1.71
C ALA A 81 2.31 -5.70 -0.74
N ALA A 82 2.09 -6.84 -0.09
CA ALA A 82 3.02 -7.44 0.86
C ALA A 82 4.28 -7.93 0.15
N ALA A 83 5.47 -7.49 0.61
CA ALA A 83 6.73 -7.79 -0.05
C ALA A 83 7.06 -9.30 -0.05
N ASN A 84 7.34 -9.88 1.12
CA ASN A 84 7.56 -11.31 1.40
C ASN A 84 7.90 -11.48 2.90
N ASN A 85 7.75 -12.68 3.44
CA ASN A 85 8.05 -13.02 4.84
C ASN A 85 9.21 -14.03 4.99
N ASP A 86 10.04 -14.17 3.96
CA ASP A 86 11.19 -15.08 3.93
C ASP A 86 12.54 -14.38 4.13
N GLY A 87 12.53 -13.05 4.32
CA GLY A 87 13.73 -12.24 4.43
C GLY A 87 14.67 -12.43 3.25
N ALA A 88 15.96 -12.66 3.52
CA ALA A 88 16.96 -12.85 2.47
C ALA A 88 16.89 -14.21 1.73
N ASN A 89 16.02 -15.14 2.16
CA ASN A 89 15.93 -16.47 1.55
C ASN A 89 15.20 -16.47 0.20
N SER A 90 14.35 -15.47 -0.06
CA SER A 90 13.69 -15.29 -1.35
C SER A 90 13.42 -13.81 -1.62
N GLU A 91 13.28 -13.47 -2.90
CA GLU A 91 13.01 -12.09 -3.33
C GLU A 91 11.56 -11.68 -3.02
N GLU A 92 11.26 -10.41 -3.30
CA GLU A 92 9.90 -9.88 -3.31
C GLU A 92 8.96 -10.70 -4.22
N LEU A 93 7.76 -10.97 -3.70
CA LEU A 93 6.72 -11.73 -4.39
C LEU A 93 5.92 -10.82 -5.33
N PHE A 94 5.29 -11.40 -6.34
CA PHE A 94 4.28 -10.72 -7.15
C PHE A 94 2.94 -10.72 -6.38
N PRO A 95 2.14 -9.63 -6.33
CA PRO A 95 2.24 -8.42 -7.13
C PRO A 95 3.13 -7.33 -6.54
N ALA A 96 3.69 -7.48 -5.34
CA ALA A 96 4.57 -6.48 -4.74
C ALA A 96 5.77 -6.14 -5.63
N SER A 97 6.28 -7.09 -6.42
CA SER A 97 7.36 -6.87 -7.38
C SER A 97 6.96 -6.15 -8.68
N HIS A 98 5.67 -5.88 -8.91
CA HIS A 98 5.19 -5.19 -10.11
C HIS A 98 5.45 -3.68 -10.01
N GLU A 99 5.97 -3.03 -11.07
CA GLU A 99 6.48 -1.65 -11.03
C GLU A 99 5.46 -0.60 -10.55
N THR A 100 4.19 -0.77 -10.94
CA THR A 100 3.08 0.12 -10.56
C THR A 100 2.52 -0.15 -9.16
N VAL A 101 3.02 -1.16 -8.46
CA VAL A 101 2.58 -1.53 -7.11
C VAL A 101 3.59 -1.03 -6.08
N ILE A 102 3.13 -0.45 -4.98
CA ILE A 102 3.97 -0.07 -3.84
C ILE A 102 4.18 -1.30 -2.96
N SER A 103 5.41 -1.78 -2.88
CA SER A 103 5.77 -2.92 -2.03
C SER A 103 5.97 -2.50 -0.59
N VAL A 104 5.35 -3.23 0.34
CA VAL A 104 5.35 -2.91 1.77
C VAL A 104 6.07 -3.99 2.58
N ARG A 105 7.00 -3.53 3.42
CA ARG A 105 7.80 -4.33 4.36
C ARG A 105 7.32 -4.12 5.80
N GLY A 106 7.72 -5.03 6.69
CA GLY A 106 7.37 -4.98 8.11
C GLY A 106 8.49 -4.45 9.00
N THR A 107 8.14 -3.54 9.91
CA THR A 107 8.98 -3.09 11.03
C THR A 107 8.46 -3.61 12.36
N ASP A 108 9.30 -3.55 13.38
CA ASP A 108 8.87 -3.67 14.76
C ASP A 108 8.29 -2.35 15.29
N HIS A 109 7.93 -2.34 16.57
CA HIS A 109 7.36 -1.19 17.28
C HIS A 109 8.32 0.00 17.42
N THR A 110 9.64 -0.20 17.24
CA THR A 110 10.65 0.86 17.26
C THR A 110 10.85 1.49 15.87
N GLY A 111 10.26 0.91 14.84
CA GLY A 111 10.49 1.29 13.45
C GLY A 111 11.67 0.57 12.79
N ALA A 112 12.34 -0.34 13.51
CA ALA A 112 13.41 -1.14 12.92
C ALA A 112 12.84 -2.18 11.96
N PHE A 113 13.45 -2.31 10.79
CA PHE A 113 13.02 -3.30 9.79
C PHE A 113 13.30 -4.72 10.29
N VAL A 114 12.26 -5.55 10.32
CA VAL A 114 12.41 -6.96 10.69
C VAL A 114 12.98 -7.69 9.50
N ASN A 115 14.13 -8.35 9.67
CA ASN A 115 14.84 -9.06 8.59
C ASN A 115 13.94 -10.05 7.84
N LYS A 116 13.07 -10.76 8.57
CA LYS A 116 12.10 -11.70 7.99
C LYS A 116 11.10 -11.02 7.05
N PHE A 117 10.76 -9.76 7.30
CA PHE A 117 9.76 -8.99 6.53
C PHE A 117 10.41 -7.99 5.57
N SER A 118 11.68 -8.22 5.22
CA SER A 118 12.50 -7.30 4.42
C SER A 118 13.25 -8.04 3.30
N PRO A 119 12.54 -8.65 2.34
CA PRO A 119 13.18 -9.34 1.22
C PRO A 119 13.90 -8.37 0.29
N LYS A 120 14.82 -8.93 -0.51
CA LYS A 120 15.47 -8.20 -1.61
C LYS A 120 14.43 -7.86 -2.69
N PRO A 121 14.43 -6.64 -3.24
CA PRO A 121 13.59 -6.32 -4.39
C PRO A 121 14.04 -7.12 -5.61
N ARG A 122 13.11 -7.42 -6.52
CA ARG A 122 13.45 -7.99 -7.82
C ARG A 122 14.18 -6.96 -8.71
N PRO A 123 14.88 -7.40 -9.78
CA PRO A 123 15.70 -6.52 -10.61
C PRO A 123 14.99 -5.26 -11.13
N GLN A 124 13.72 -5.35 -11.53
CA GLN A 124 12.93 -4.21 -12.02
C GLN A 124 12.69 -3.11 -10.97
N LYS A 125 12.90 -3.41 -9.69
CA LYS A 125 12.82 -2.46 -8.56
C LYS A 125 14.15 -2.28 -7.83
N ALA A 126 15.24 -2.80 -8.39
CA ALA A 126 16.56 -2.66 -7.80
C ALA A 126 16.94 -1.17 -7.68
N GLY A 127 17.60 -0.80 -6.58
CA GLY A 127 18.02 0.58 -6.31
C GLY A 127 16.91 1.54 -5.84
N GLY A 128 15.65 1.11 -5.87
CA GLY A 128 14.53 1.91 -5.36
C GLY A 128 14.48 2.00 -3.83
N LEU A 129 13.67 2.93 -3.33
CA LEU A 129 13.37 3.04 -1.90
C LEU A 129 12.43 1.92 -1.45
N LEU A 130 12.67 1.42 -0.24
CA LEU A 130 11.95 0.30 0.36
C LEU A 130 11.15 0.80 1.56
N TYR A 131 9.83 0.84 1.43
CA TYR A 131 8.96 1.36 2.47
C TYR A 131 8.51 0.27 3.44
N GLY A 132 8.53 0.59 4.74
CA GLY A 132 8.05 -0.30 5.78
C GLY A 132 7.27 0.45 6.86
N THR A 133 6.35 -0.26 7.50
CA THR A 133 5.62 0.22 8.67
C THR A 133 5.40 -0.95 9.64
N LEU A 134 4.74 -0.69 10.76
CA LEU A 134 4.52 -1.67 11.81
C LEU A 134 3.94 -2.97 11.22
N GLY A 135 4.65 -4.07 11.41
CA GLY A 135 4.28 -5.39 10.91
C GLY A 135 4.63 -6.53 11.83
N GLN A 136 5.22 -6.27 13.00
CA GLN A 136 5.51 -7.29 14.01
C GLN A 136 4.63 -7.09 15.24
N ASN A 137 4.10 -8.19 15.77
CA ASN A 137 3.34 -8.25 17.01
C ASN A 137 2.15 -7.27 17.04
N VAL A 138 1.44 -7.16 15.91
CA VAL A 138 0.31 -6.24 15.77
C VAL A 138 -0.96 -6.88 16.32
N PRO A 139 -1.62 -6.27 17.30
CA PRO A 139 -2.91 -6.75 17.78
C PRO A 139 -3.99 -6.50 16.72
N TYR A 140 -4.82 -7.51 16.45
CA TYR A 140 -5.88 -7.40 15.45
C TYR A 140 -7.28 -7.72 15.99
N ASN A 141 -7.40 -8.28 17.19
CA ASN A 141 -8.67 -8.51 17.85
C ASN A 141 -8.94 -7.42 18.89
N ILE A 142 -9.92 -6.56 18.64
CA ILE A 142 -10.31 -5.51 19.57
C ILE A 142 -10.91 -6.19 20.82
N GLY A 143 -10.18 -6.09 21.94
CA GLY A 143 -10.58 -6.69 23.22
C GLY A 143 -9.72 -7.88 23.65
N ASP A 144 -8.83 -8.38 22.80
CA ASP A 144 -7.86 -9.41 23.15
C ASP A 144 -6.47 -9.08 22.60
N ALA A 145 -5.67 -8.39 23.42
CA ALA A 145 -4.30 -8.00 23.08
C ALA A 145 -3.31 -9.19 23.04
N ALA A 146 -3.71 -10.38 23.51
CA ALA A 146 -2.88 -11.57 23.41
C ALA A 146 -2.85 -12.12 21.96
N VAL A 147 -3.86 -11.74 21.15
CA VAL A 147 -3.95 -12.17 19.76
C VAL A 147 -3.24 -11.15 18.87
N GLN A 148 -2.09 -11.58 18.34
CA GLN A 148 -1.22 -10.76 17.49
C GLN A 148 -0.92 -11.45 16.16
N ALA A 149 -0.72 -10.64 15.12
CA ALA A 149 -0.26 -11.08 13.81
C ALA A 149 1.06 -10.38 13.46
N SER A 150 1.87 -11.06 12.65
CA SER A 150 3.11 -10.50 12.12
C SER A 150 3.30 -10.84 10.65
N GLY A 151 3.82 -9.90 9.87
CA GLY A 151 4.18 -10.10 8.47
C GLY A 151 4.01 -8.84 7.62
N CYS A 152 4.54 -8.89 6.40
CA CYS A 152 4.28 -7.86 5.40
C CYS A 152 2.79 -7.73 5.08
N SER A 153 2.02 -8.84 5.15
CA SER A 153 0.56 -8.84 5.01
C SER A 153 -0.15 -8.01 6.07
N VAL A 154 0.45 -7.85 7.25
CA VAL A 154 -0.07 -6.98 8.32
C VAL A 154 0.35 -5.52 8.09
N ALA A 155 1.59 -5.29 7.69
CA ALA A 155 2.10 -3.95 7.41
C ALA A 155 1.43 -3.29 6.19
N THR A 156 1.04 -4.06 5.18
CA THR A 156 0.45 -3.56 3.92
C THR A 156 -0.83 -2.74 4.14
N PRO A 157 -1.88 -3.27 4.81
CA PRO A 157 -3.08 -2.48 5.09
C PRO A 157 -2.82 -1.30 6.04
N ILE A 158 -1.84 -1.39 6.95
CA ILE A 158 -1.45 -0.27 7.81
C ILE A 158 -0.86 0.86 6.96
N MET A 159 0.07 0.56 6.05
CA MET A 159 0.67 1.54 5.13
C MET A 159 -0.40 2.19 4.25
N ALA A 160 -1.27 1.39 3.64
CA ALA A 160 -2.38 1.89 2.84
C ALA A 160 -3.31 2.81 3.65
N SER A 161 -3.56 2.49 4.91
CA SER A 161 -4.40 3.30 5.81
C SER A 161 -3.74 4.62 6.19
N ILE A 162 -2.42 4.67 6.39
CA ILE A 162 -1.69 5.92 6.61
C ILE A 162 -1.89 6.86 5.42
N VAL A 163 -1.70 6.34 4.20
CA VAL A 163 -1.87 7.12 2.96
C VAL A 163 -3.33 7.57 2.79
N ALA A 164 -4.29 6.67 3.02
CA ALA A 164 -5.71 6.98 2.96
C ALA A 164 -6.11 8.09 3.95
N ALA A 165 -5.58 8.05 5.18
CA ALA A 165 -5.83 9.07 6.19
C ALA A 165 -5.31 10.45 5.75
N ILE A 166 -4.13 10.51 5.11
CA ILE A 166 -3.56 11.75 4.58
C ILE A 166 -4.41 12.27 3.40
N MET A 167 -4.81 11.41 2.46
CA MET A 167 -5.69 11.79 1.35
C MET A 167 -7.03 12.33 1.85
N GLN A 168 -7.62 11.68 2.86
CA GLN A 168 -8.87 12.12 3.47
C GLN A 168 -8.72 13.43 4.24
N TYR A 169 -7.61 13.61 4.95
CA TYR A 169 -7.28 14.88 5.63
C TYR A 169 -7.25 16.02 4.63
N VAL A 170 -6.49 15.88 3.53
CA VAL A 170 -6.40 16.88 2.45
C VAL A 170 -7.77 17.20 1.84
N LYS A 171 -8.58 16.17 1.60
CA LYS A 171 -9.93 16.33 1.05
C LYS A 171 -10.83 17.10 2.02
N TYR A 172 -10.72 16.83 3.32
CA TYR A 172 -11.52 17.47 4.35
C TYR A 172 -11.14 18.94 4.57
N THR A 173 -9.84 19.24 4.61
CA THR A 173 -9.37 20.61 4.83
C THR A 173 -9.55 21.52 3.61
N GLY A 174 -9.70 20.94 2.41
CA GLY A 174 -9.75 21.69 1.16
C GLY A 174 -8.47 22.50 0.90
N SER A 175 -7.37 22.14 1.55
CA SER A 175 -6.16 22.96 1.62
C SER A 175 -5.26 22.84 0.39
N LEU A 176 -5.59 21.94 -0.54
CA LEU A 176 -4.86 21.73 -1.79
C LEU A 176 -5.76 21.99 -3.00
N GLY A 177 -5.16 22.58 -4.03
CA GLY A 177 -5.80 22.71 -5.34
C GLY A 177 -6.09 21.34 -5.96
N GLU A 178 -7.02 21.31 -6.92
CA GLU A 178 -7.49 20.08 -7.55
C GLU A 178 -6.36 19.30 -8.22
N GLU A 179 -5.43 19.99 -8.89
CA GLU A 179 -4.27 19.37 -9.54
C GLU A 179 -3.34 18.68 -8.53
N THR A 180 -2.98 19.35 -7.44
CA THR A 180 -2.13 18.77 -6.38
C THR A 180 -2.81 17.56 -5.74
N ARG A 181 -4.13 17.64 -5.54
CA ARG A 181 -4.92 16.52 -5.01
C ARG A 181 -4.94 15.35 -5.99
N ALA A 182 -5.12 15.59 -7.28
CA ALA A 182 -5.07 14.55 -8.30
C ALA A 182 -3.70 13.87 -8.36
N ARG A 183 -2.60 14.65 -8.25
CA ARG A 183 -1.23 14.12 -8.16
C ARG A 183 -1.00 13.29 -6.91
N LEU A 184 -1.56 13.68 -5.77
CA LEU A 184 -1.49 12.89 -4.55
C LEU A 184 -2.16 11.50 -4.72
N GLN A 185 -3.12 11.38 -5.63
CA GLN A 185 -3.83 10.13 -5.95
C GLN A 185 -3.13 9.27 -7.02
N THR A 186 -1.92 9.61 -7.44
CA THR A 186 -1.11 8.74 -8.31
C THR A 186 -0.10 7.93 -7.51
N ARG A 187 0.37 6.81 -8.07
CA ARG A 187 1.42 6.01 -7.44
C ARG A 187 2.68 6.84 -7.21
N GLU A 188 3.08 7.66 -8.17
CA GLU A 188 4.25 8.54 -8.10
C GLU A 188 4.09 9.56 -6.98
N GLY A 189 2.92 10.20 -6.88
CA GLY A 189 2.65 11.18 -5.82
C GLY A 189 2.66 10.55 -4.44
N VAL A 190 2.10 9.36 -4.29
CA VAL A 190 2.17 8.60 -3.04
C VAL A 190 3.61 8.23 -2.69
N VAL A 191 4.42 7.78 -3.65
CA VAL A 191 5.84 7.46 -3.41
C VAL A 191 6.62 8.70 -2.93
N GLN A 192 6.38 9.87 -3.55
CA GLN A 192 7.00 11.11 -3.11
C GLN A 192 6.56 11.54 -1.72
N LEU A 193 5.26 11.40 -1.42
CA LEU A 193 4.72 11.62 -0.07
C LEU A 193 5.45 10.71 0.92
N LEU A 194 5.45 9.40 0.68
CA LEU A 194 6.05 8.41 1.58
C LEU A 194 7.53 8.68 1.82
N GLU A 195 8.30 9.02 0.79
CA GLU A 195 9.70 9.41 0.95
C GLU A 195 9.83 10.61 1.90
N HIS A 196 8.98 11.62 1.73
CA HIS A 196 9.06 12.86 2.51
C HIS A 196 8.62 12.70 3.97
N ILE A 197 7.66 11.82 4.23
CA ILE A 197 7.13 11.58 5.60
C ILE A 197 7.80 10.40 6.29
N SER A 198 8.90 9.87 5.76
CA SER A 198 9.59 8.70 6.30
C SER A 198 10.88 9.05 7.02
N GLU A 199 11.22 8.24 8.02
CA GLU A 199 12.56 8.24 8.62
C GLU A 199 13.47 7.28 7.84
N LYS A 200 14.72 7.69 7.65
CA LYS A 200 15.72 6.93 6.88
C LYS A 200 16.50 6.01 7.82
N GLU A 201 16.75 4.78 7.40
CA GLU A 201 17.77 3.93 8.03
C GLU A 201 19.17 4.47 7.63
N ASP A 202 20.08 4.63 8.59
CA ASP A 202 21.33 5.43 8.48
C ASP A 202 22.14 5.25 7.18
N ALA A 203 22.22 4.02 6.66
CA ALA A 203 22.99 3.69 5.46
C ALA A 203 22.17 2.96 4.37
N GLY A 204 20.84 2.98 4.48
CA GLY A 204 19.95 2.13 3.70
C GLY A 204 19.05 2.86 2.70
N ASN A 205 18.53 2.10 1.74
CA ASN A 205 17.40 2.51 0.90
C ASN A 205 16.04 2.30 1.61
N ARG A 206 16.05 1.89 2.87
CA ARG A 206 14.85 1.64 3.67
C ARG A 206 14.28 2.92 4.28
N ARG A 207 12.95 2.99 4.33
CA ARG A 207 12.16 4.14 4.75
C ARG A 207 11.06 3.69 5.70
N TYR A 208 11.20 4.03 6.99
CA TYR A 208 10.18 3.73 7.99
C TYR A 208 9.09 4.80 7.94
N VAL A 209 7.83 4.37 7.85
CA VAL A 209 6.67 5.23 7.77
C VAL A 209 5.77 4.99 8.97
N ALA A 210 5.37 6.06 9.64
CA ALA A 210 4.39 6.03 10.72
C ALA A 210 3.46 7.25 10.66
N PRO A 211 2.20 7.14 11.16
CA PRO A 211 1.24 8.23 11.09
C PRO A 211 1.76 9.52 11.73
N TRP A 212 2.42 9.41 12.89
CA TRP A 212 2.91 10.57 13.63
C TRP A 212 4.00 11.35 12.92
N MET A 213 4.70 10.78 11.94
CA MET A 213 5.71 11.51 11.16
C MET A 213 5.09 12.65 10.35
N PHE A 214 3.85 12.46 9.90
CA PHE A 214 3.06 13.49 9.22
C PHE A 214 2.20 14.30 10.20
N PHE A 215 1.49 13.63 11.12
CA PHE A 215 0.53 14.30 11.99
C PHE A 215 1.16 15.06 13.16
N ARG A 216 2.48 14.94 13.41
CA ARG A 216 3.20 15.80 14.37
C ARG A 216 3.25 17.27 13.96
N TRP A 217 3.15 17.55 12.67
CA TRP A 217 3.21 18.90 12.12
C TRP A 217 1.89 19.65 12.26
N HIS A 218 1.95 20.98 12.28
CA HIS A 218 0.78 21.84 12.17
C HIS A 218 0.17 21.81 10.76
N ASP A 219 -1.07 22.27 10.61
CA ASP A 219 -1.81 22.15 9.34
C ASP A 219 -1.09 22.82 8.15
N THR A 220 -0.50 23.99 8.35
CA THR A 220 0.26 24.72 7.33
C THR A 220 1.53 23.95 6.92
N GLU A 221 2.22 23.35 7.88
CA GLU A 221 3.41 22.54 7.65
C GLU A 221 3.07 21.24 6.91
N ARG A 222 1.95 20.59 7.26
CA ARG A 222 1.45 19.39 6.54
C ARG A 222 1.18 19.69 5.07
N VAL A 223 0.53 20.82 4.80
CA VAL A 223 0.24 21.29 3.43
C VAL A 223 1.52 21.58 2.67
N ALA A 224 2.45 22.33 3.28
CA ALA A 224 3.74 22.64 2.68
C ALA A 224 4.56 21.36 2.40
N ALA A 225 4.54 20.38 3.30
CA ALA A 225 5.19 19.10 3.14
C ALA A 225 4.64 18.33 1.93
N ILE A 226 3.32 18.29 1.75
CA ILE A 226 2.70 17.63 0.58
C ILE A 226 3.07 18.36 -0.71
N VAL A 227 2.93 19.68 -0.75
CA VAL A 227 3.27 20.49 -1.94
C VAL A 227 4.75 20.29 -2.30
N TYR A 228 5.64 20.34 -1.31
CA TYR A 228 7.06 20.12 -1.50
C TYR A 228 7.36 18.72 -2.02
N ALA A 229 6.78 17.68 -1.42
CA ALA A 229 6.93 16.30 -1.86
C ALA A 229 6.51 16.14 -3.32
N LEU A 230 5.35 16.67 -3.69
CA LEU A 230 4.81 16.54 -5.04
C LEU A 230 5.58 17.38 -6.07
N SER A 231 6.15 18.54 -5.70
CA SER A 231 6.97 19.38 -6.59
C SER A 231 8.17 18.63 -7.19
N LYS A 232 8.65 17.56 -6.54
CA LYS A 232 9.73 16.71 -7.06
C LYS A 232 9.36 16.02 -8.37
N LEU A 233 8.07 15.80 -8.66
CA LEU A 233 7.61 15.17 -9.90
C LEU A 233 7.81 16.08 -11.12
N GLU A 234 7.75 17.40 -10.96
CA GLU A 234 7.96 18.36 -12.05
C GLU A 234 9.42 18.44 -12.50
N ARG A 235 10.36 18.08 -11.63
CA ARG A 235 11.81 18.19 -11.90
C ARG A 235 12.36 17.02 -12.72
N HIS A 236 11.54 16.01 -13.01
CA HIS A 236 11.93 14.79 -13.71
C HIS A 236 11.11 14.53 -14.99
N MET A 237 10.28 15.50 -15.40
CA MET A 237 9.67 15.57 -16.73
C MET A 237 10.47 16.52 -17.62
#